data_AF-A0A2V7HXH9-F1
#
_entry.id   AF-A0A2V7HXH9-F1
#
_cell.length_a   1.000
_cell.length_b   1.000
_cell.length_c   1.000
_cell.angle_alpha   90.00
_cell.angle_beta   90.00
_cell.angle_gamma   90.00
#
_symmetry.space_group_name_H-M   'P 1'
#
loop_
_entity.id
_entity.type
_entity.pdbx_description
1 polymer ?
#
loop_
_entity_poly.entity_id
_entity_poly.type
_entity_poly.pdbx_seq_one_letter_code
_entity_poly.pdbx_strand_id
1 'polypeptide(L)'
;FPEIAKAMNQFPEIAKAMNHAHMPRGPAGRFYNIGGQGRAVMKYSKNQQVAKEFLRWFMDRPQYDKWMTANDGYVVGATPYWEKHSLWERDPKLVPFKESSKFGRWSGYPGQPSRQASEALVKYILVDMYAQAIKGMKPEDAAKWAEGELKKAYA
;
A
#
# COMPACT_ATOMS: atom_id res chain seq x y z
N PHE A 1 -9.15 -14.09 5.65
CA PHE A 1 -7.71 -14.14 5.96
C PHE A 1 -7.44 -15.17 7.05
N PRO A 2 -7.47 -16.47 6.68
CA PRO A 2 -7.34 -17.54 7.67
C PRO A 2 -5.97 -17.55 8.35
N GLU A 3 -4.90 -17.14 7.67
CA GLU A 3 -3.51 -17.34 8.11
C GLU A 3 -3.08 -16.48 9.31
N ILE A 4 -3.46 -15.19 9.41
CA ILE A 4 -3.11 -14.34 10.57
C ILE A 4 -3.91 -14.75 11.81
N ALA A 5 -5.22 -14.96 11.64
CA ALA A 5 -6.08 -15.49 12.71
C ALA A 5 -5.61 -16.89 13.16
N LYS A 6 -5.15 -17.72 12.23
CA LYS A 6 -4.55 -19.04 12.51
C LYS A 6 -3.21 -18.92 13.22
N ALA A 7 -2.35 -17.97 12.87
CA ALA A 7 -1.09 -17.72 13.56
C ALA A 7 -1.30 -17.23 15.00
N MET A 8 -2.31 -16.39 15.26
CA MET A 8 -2.68 -15.98 16.63
C MET A 8 -3.15 -17.16 17.49
N ASN A 9 -3.88 -18.10 16.89
CA ASN A 9 -4.32 -19.32 17.56
C ASN A 9 -3.19 -20.35 17.73
N GLN A 10 -2.24 -20.40 16.81
CA GLN A 10 -1.12 -21.36 16.85
C GLN A 10 0.06 -20.88 17.69
N PHE A 11 0.29 -19.57 17.78
CA PHE A 11 1.43 -18.97 18.48
C PHE A 11 1.02 -17.76 19.34
N PRO A 12 0.18 -17.96 20.37
CA PRO A 12 -0.38 -16.86 21.17
C PRO A 12 0.69 -16.01 21.86
N GLU A 13 1.80 -16.62 22.31
CA GLU A 13 2.89 -15.88 22.96
C GLU A 13 3.66 -14.98 21.98
N ILE A 14 3.83 -15.42 20.72
CA ILE A 14 4.44 -14.58 19.67
C ILE A 14 3.49 -13.41 19.36
N ALA A 15 2.19 -13.69 19.19
CA ALA A 15 1.21 -12.66 18.91
C ALA A 15 1.15 -11.58 20.01
N LYS A 16 1.33 -11.96 21.29
CA LYS A 16 1.44 -11.00 22.40
C LYS A 16 2.67 -10.10 22.27
N ALA A 17 3.82 -10.67 21.92
CA ALA A 17 5.09 -9.94 21.79
C ALA A 17 5.22 -9.09 20.52
N MET A 18 4.42 -9.35 19.49
CA MET A 18 4.41 -8.57 18.25
C MET A 18 3.83 -7.17 18.46
N ASN A 19 4.38 -6.18 17.76
CA ASN A 19 3.85 -4.83 17.71
C ASN A 19 4.14 -4.19 16.36
N HIS A 20 3.46 -3.09 16.06
CA HIS A 20 3.68 -2.30 14.87
C HIS A 20 4.15 -0.90 15.24
N ALA A 21 4.97 -0.33 14.37
CA ALA A 21 5.39 1.05 14.47
C ALA A 21 5.44 1.65 13.06
N HIS A 22 5.33 2.96 13.02
CA HIS A 22 5.64 3.68 11.80
C HIS A 22 7.10 3.46 11.38
N MET A 23 7.38 3.40 10.07
CA MET A 23 8.77 3.42 9.60
C MET A 23 9.50 4.69 10.11
N PRO A 24 10.80 4.61 10.41
CA PRO A 24 11.57 5.75 10.88
C PRO A 24 11.51 6.92 9.89
N ARG A 25 11.61 8.14 10.41
CA ARG A 25 11.65 9.36 9.59
C ARG A 25 13.07 9.55 9.07
N GLY A 26 13.23 9.67 7.75
CA GLY A 26 14.47 10.10 7.13
C GLY A 26 14.57 11.62 7.01
N PRO A 27 15.70 12.16 6.51
CA PRO A 27 15.92 13.60 6.37
C PRO A 27 14.84 14.31 5.54
N ALA A 28 14.33 13.65 4.50
CA ALA A 28 13.29 14.18 3.62
C ALA A 28 11.85 13.92 4.12
N GLY A 29 11.67 13.17 5.21
CA GLY A 29 10.35 12.79 5.74
C GLY A 29 10.16 11.30 5.92
N ARG A 30 8.90 10.88 6.00
CA ARG A 30 8.45 9.50 6.19
C ARG A 30 7.57 9.12 5.01
N PHE A 31 7.92 8.03 4.33
CA PHE A 31 7.26 7.62 3.10
C PHE A 31 7.04 6.12 3.08
N TYR A 32 5.82 5.71 2.72
CA TYR A 32 5.41 4.32 2.63
C TYR A 32 5.06 3.97 1.19
N ASN A 33 5.48 2.78 0.77
CA ASN A 33 4.89 2.15 -0.41
C ASN A 33 3.54 1.55 0.01
N ILE A 34 2.46 2.27 -0.24
CA ILE A 34 1.08 1.81 0.01
C ILE A 34 0.40 1.62 -1.35
N GLY A 35 -0.07 0.41 -1.59
CA GLY A 35 -0.90 0.10 -2.75
C GLY A 35 -2.28 0.78 -2.64
N GLY A 36 -2.71 1.42 -3.72
CA GLY A 36 -4.08 1.89 -3.87
C GLY A 36 -4.96 0.82 -4.53
N GLN A 37 -6.17 0.62 -4.02
CA GLN A 37 -7.18 -0.21 -4.69
C GLN A 37 -8.19 0.70 -5.39
N GLY A 38 -8.08 0.82 -6.71
CA GLY A 38 -9.06 1.49 -7.54
C GLY A 38 -10.20 0.55 -7.93
N ARG A 39 -11.42 1.07 -8.00
CA ARG A 39 -12.58 0.36 -8.55
C ARG A 39 -13.01 1.07 -9.83
N ALA A 40 -13.10 0.34 -10.93
CA ALA A 40 -13.46 0.89 -12.23
C ALA A 40 -14.49 0.00 -12.94
N VAL A 41 -15.34 0.61 -13.75
CA VAL A 41 -16.27 -0.09 -14.63
C VAL A 41 -15.71 -0.03 -16.05
N MET A 42 -15.49 -1.19 -16.65
CA MET A 42 -14.93 -1.29 -17.99
C MET A 42 -15.92 -0.76 -19.04
N LYS A 43 -15.44 0.11 -19.95
CA LYS A 43 -16.25 0.75 -20.99
C LYS A 43 -16.92 -0.22 -21.97
N TYR A 44 -16.36 -1.41 -22.14
CA TYR A 44 -16.92 -2.46 -23.02
C TYR A 44 -17.99 -3.32 -22.33
N SER A 45 -18.23 -3.15 -21.03
CA SER A 45 -19.24 -3.93 -20.32
C SER A 45 -20.64 -3.60 -20.85
N LYS A 46 -21.47 -4.63 -21.04
CA LYS A 46 -22.90 -4.47 -21.35
C LYS A 46 -23.71 -4.04 -20.11
N ASN A 47 -23.13 -4.20 -18.91
CA ASN A 47 -23.79 -4.01 -17.61
C ASN A 47 -23.24 -2.78 -16.86
N GLN A 48 -22.92 -1.70 -17.57
CA GLN A 48 -22.26 -0.53 -16.97
C GLN A 48 -23.10 0.18 -15.91
N GLN A 49 -24.41 0.30 -16.13
CA GLN A 49 -25.30 0.99 -15.21
C GLN A 49 -25.36 0.28 -13.85
N VAL A 50 -25.71 -1.01 -13.86
CA VAL A 50 -25.78 -1.83 -12.64
C VAL A 50 -24.42 -1.94 -11.94
N ALA A 51 -23.31 -2.01 -12.69
CA ALA A 51 -21.98 -2.02 -12.10
C ALA A 51 -21.67 -0.70 -11.36
N LYS A 52 -22.04 0.45 -11.93
CA LYS A 52 -21.89 1.75 -11.26
C LYS A 52 -22.78 1.86 -10.03
N GLU A 53 -24.02 1.37 -10.09
CA GLU A 53 -24.94 1.33 -8.95
C GLU A 53 -24.42 0.44 -7.83
N PHE A 54 -23.89 -0.74 -8.17
CA PHE A 54 -23.21 -1.61 -7.21
C PHE A 54 -22.03 -0.89 -6.53
N LEU A 55 -21.18 -0.19 -7.30
CA LEU A 55 -20.07 0.56 -6.71
C LEU A 55 -20.57 1.67 -5.77
N ARG A 56 -21.66 2.36 -6.11
CA ARG A 56 -22.26 3.36 -5.20
C ARG A 56 -22.77 2.72 -3.92
N TRP A 57 -23.52 1.62 -4.03
CA TRP A 57 -24.02 0.87 -2.88
C TRP A 57 -22.89 0.33 -1.99
N PHE A 58 -21.86 -0.27 -2.61
CA PHE A 58 -20.72 -0.84 -1.90
C PHE A 58 -19.91 0.24 -1.14
N MET A 59 -19.76 1.42 -1.75
CA MET A 59 -19.06 2.54 -1.13
C MET A 59 -19.94 3.36 -0.17
N ASP A 60 -21.24 3.07 -0.08
CA ASP A 60 -22.11 3.68 0.92
C ASP A 60 -21.70 3.23 2.34
N ARG A 61 -21.86 4.14 3.31
CA ARG A 61 -21.30 4.01 4.66
C ARG A 61 -21.63 2.66 5.31
N PRO A 62 -22.89 2.17 5.32
CA PRO A 62 -23.21 0.91 6.01
C PRO A 62 -22.53 -0.32 5.41
N GLN A 63 -22.25 -0.32 4.10
CA GLN A 63 -21.59 -1.45 3.43
C GLN A 63 -20.08 -1.36 3.58
N TYR A 64 -19.54 -0.15 3.40
CA TYR A 64 -18.12 0.08 3.52
C TYR A 64 -17.63 -0.11 4.96
N ASP A 65 -18.43 0.24 5.97
CA ASP A 65 -18.14 0.01 7.40
C ASP A 65 -18.01 -1.48 7.74
N LYS A 66 -18.94 -2.31 7.25
CA LYS A 66 -18.86 -3.78 7.36
C LYS A 66 -17.61 -4.32 6.66
N TRP A 67 -17.32 -3.82 5.47
CA TRP A 67 -16.13 -4.22 4.71
C TRP A 67 -14.84 -3.82 5.44
N MET A 68 -14.75 -2.59 5.95
CA MET A 68 -13.60 -2.11 6.74
C MET A 68 -13.40 -2.95 7.99
N THR A 69 -14.47 -3.24 8.73
CA THR A 69 -14.44 -4.10 9.92
C THR A 69 -13.97 -5.51 9.57
N ALA A 70 -14.40 -6.08 8.45
CA ALA A 70 -13.99 -7.40 8.01
C ALA A 70 -12.52 -7.48 7.54
N ASN A 71 -11.92 -6.34 7.13
CA ASN A 71 -10.50 -6.28 6.78
C ASN A 71 -9.58 -6.23 8.01
N ASP A 72 -10.11 -5.91 9.19
CA ASP A 72 -9.40 -5.96 10.48
C ASP A 72 -8.01 -5.27 10.45
N GLY A 73 -7.97 -4.05 9.89
CA GLY A 73 -6.75 -3.24 9.79
C GLY A 73 -5.85 -3.56 8.59
N TYR A 74 -6.17 -4.56 7.76
CA TYR A 74 -5.42 -4.85 6.52
C TYR A 74 -5.55 -3.72 5.47
N VAL A 75 -6.72 -3.09 5.41
CA VAL A 75 -6.97 -1.94 4.53
C VAL A 75 -7.28 -0.71 5.36
N VAL A 76 -6.73 0.41 4.92
CA VAL A 76 -7.02 1.76 5.42
C VAL A 76 -8.12 2.40 4.60
N GLY A 77 -8.94 3.23 5.24
CA GLY A 77 -10.05 3.87 4.56
C GLY A 77 -9.60 4.88 3.50
N ALA A 78 -10.43 5.07 2.49
CA ALA A 78 -10.12 5.91 1.33
C ALA A 78 -10.10 7.42 1.64
N THR A 79 -10.59 7.84 2.81
CA THR A 79 -10.70 9.25 3.22
C THR A 79 -10.36 9.42 4.70
N PRO A 80 -9.99 10.64 5.16
CA PRO A 80 -9.68 10.90 6.56
C PRO A 80 -10.83 10.60 7.54
N TYR A 81 -12.07 10.51 7.07
CA TYR A 81 -13.21 10.12 7.90
C TYR A 81 -12.99 8.76 8.57
N TRP A 82 -12.44 7.79 7.83
CA TRP A 82 -12.23 6.43 8.30
C TRP A 82 -11.12 6.31 9.33
N GLU A 83 -10.31 7.35 9.54
CA GLU A 83 -9.35 7.39 10.64
C GLU A 83 -10.06 7.35 12.01
N LYS A 84 -11.35 7.72 12.08
CA LYS A 84 -12.15 7.70 13.31
C LYS A 84 -12.97 6.42 13.50
N HIS A 85 -12.80 5.43 12.63
CA HIS A 85 -13.58 4.20 12.68
C HIS A 85 -13.21 3.36 13.91
N SER A 86 -14.21 2.74 14.57
CA SER A 86 -14.04 1.98 15.82
C SER A 86 -13.10 0.77 15.70
N LEU A 87 -12.86 0.26 14.49
CA LEU A 87 -11.88 -0.80 14.24
C LEU A 87 -10.50 -0.49 14.84
N TRP A 88 -10.08 0.78 14.85
CA TRP A 88 -8.76 1.18 15.36
C TRP A 88 -8.66 1.10 16.89
N GLU A 89 -9.80 0.97 17.58
CA GLU A 89 -9.88 0.84 19.04
C GLU A 89 -9.88 -0.62 19.49
N ARG A 90 -10.03 -1.57 18.56
CA ARG A 90 -10.09 -3.02 18.87
C ARG A 90 -8.75 -3.57 19.37
N ASP A 91 -7.65 -3.09 18.80
CA ASP A 91 -6.30 -3.45 19.21
C ASP A 91 -5.38 -2.22 19.11
N PRO A 92 -4.74 -1.78 20.21
CA PRO A 92 -3.80 -0.66 20.18
C PRO A 92 -2.63 -0.86 19.20
N LYS A 93 -2.29 -2.11 18.83
CA LYS A 93 -1.28 -2.43 17.83
C LYS A 93 -1.66 -1.99 16.42
N LEU A 94 -2.94 -1.67 16.16
CA LEU A 94 -3.41 -1.20 14.86
C LEU A 94 -3.32 0.32 14.69
N VAL A 95 -3.11 1.06 15.78
CA VAL A 95 -3.08 2.53 15.78
C VAL A 95 -2.11 3.12 14.74
N PRO A 96 -0.90 2.58 14.51
CA PRO A 96 0.00 3.11 13.47
C PRO A 96 -0.56 3.01 12.05
N PHE A 97 -1.46 2.07 11.75
CA PHE A 97 -2.00 1.89 10.41
C PHE A 97 -3.06 2.93 10.07
N LYS A 98 -3.81 3.42 11.06
CA LYS A 98 -4.86 4.45 10.92
C LYS A 98 -4.42 5.63 10.06
N GLU A 99 -3.19 6.10 10.27
CA GLU A 99 -2.64 7.27 9.58
C GLU A 99 -1.68 6.94 8.43
N SER A 100 -1.48 5.66 8.12
CA SER A 100 -0.46 5.22 7.18
C SER A 100 -0.63 5.82 5.79
N SER A 101 -1.87 6.04 5.33
CA SER A 101 -2.20 6.72 4.07
C SER A 101 -1.57 8.11 3.94
N LYS A 102 -1.36 8.85 5.04
CA LYS A 102 -0.75 10.19 5.01
C LYS A 102 0.69 10.17 4.51
N PHE A 103 1.37 9.03 4.69
CA PHE A 103 2.75 8.83 4.29
C PHE A 103 2.87 8.05 2.97
N GLY A 104 1.75 7.65 2.36
CA GLY A 104 1.72 6.87 1.12
C GLY A 104 2.34 7.61 -0.07
N ARG A 105 3.13 6.88 -0.85
CA ARG A 105 3.70 7.30 -2.13
C ARG A 105 3.49 6.18 -3.14
N TRP A 106 2.88 6.49 -4.28
CA TRP A 106 2.78 5.54 -5.39
C TRP A 106 4.08 5.50 -6.20
N SER A 107 4.25 4.46 -7.01
CA SER A 107 5.31 4.40 -8.00
C SER A 107 5.17 5.55 -8.99
N GLY A 108 6.24 6.33 -9.17
CA GLY A 108 6.25 7.53 -10.01
C GLY A 108 5.88 8.85 -9.31
N TYR A 109 5.68 8.85 -7.98
CA TYR A 109 5.49 10.10 -7.22
C TYR A 109 6.67 11.06 -7.44
N PRO A 110 6.45 12.38 -7.57
CA PRO A 110 5.18 13.11 -7.45
C PRO A 110 4.35 13.19 -8.74
N GLY A 111 4.79 12.53 -9.82
CA GLY A 111 4.07 12.48 -11.09
C GLY A 111 2.76 11.69 -11.00
N GLN A 112 1.92 11.85 -12.03
CA GLN A 112 0.72 11.04 -12.23
C GLN A 112 1.12 9.59 -12.60
N PRO A 113 0.25 8.60 -12.31
CA PRO A 113 0.46 7.24 -12.79
C PRO A 113 0.62 7.21 -14.32
N SER A 114 1.69 6.60 -14.80
CA SER A 114 2.04 6.54 -16.21
C SER A 114 2.59 5.17 -16.61
N ARG A 115 2.68 4.93 -17.93
CA ARG A 115 3.31 3.73 -18.47
C ARG A 115 4.77 3.67 -18.06
N GLN A 116 5.48 4.79 -18.11
CA GLN A 116 6.89 4.92 -17.74
C GLN A 116 7.11 4.60 -16.25
N ALA A 117 6.25 5.13 -15.37
CA ALA A 117 6.31 4.81 -13.95
C ALA A 117 6.05 3.32 -13.68
N SER A 118 5.13 2.73 -14.43
CA SER A 118 4.85 1.29 -14.36
C SER A 118 6.02 0.46 -14.90
N GLU A 119 6.64 0.88 -15.99
CA GLU A 119 7.80 0.24 -16.60
C GLU A 119 8.99 0.20 -15.64
N ALA A 120 9.29 1.31 -14.98
CA ALA A 120 10.34 1.38 -13.98
C ALA A 120 10.10 0.41 -12.80
N LEU A 121 8.83 0.25 -12.38
CA LEU A 121 8.45 -0.68 -11.32
C LEU A 121 8.60 -2.15 -11.77
N VAL A 122 8.04 -2.51 -12.93
CA VAL A 122 8.04 -3.92 -13.39
C VAL A 122 9.40 -4.41 -13.87
N LYS A 123 10.30 -3.49 -14.25
CA LYS A 123 11.71 -3.80 -14.50
C LYS A 123 12.53 -3.99 -13.23
N TYR A 124 11.93 -3.81 -12.04
CA TYR A 124 12.60 -4.01 -10.76
C TYR A 124 13.87 -3.16 -10.56
N ILE A 125 13.98 -2.01 -11.23
CA ILE A 125 15.21 -1.21 -11.27
C ILE A 125 15.75 -0.89 -9.85
N LEU A 126 14.87 -0.51 -8.92
CA LEU A 126 15.28 -0.24 -7.53
C LEU A 126 15.65 -1.52 -6.76
N VAL A 127 14.99 -2.65 -7.03
CA VAL A 127 15.31 -3.92 -6.38
C VAL A 127 16.68 -4.40 -6.85
N ASP A 128 16.94 -4.30 -8.16
CA ASP A 128 18.22 -4.67 -8.76
C ASP A 128 19.37 -3.75 -8.32
N MET A 129 19.08 -2.48 -8.03
CA MET A 129 20.04 -1.56 -7.40
C MET A 129 20.52 -2.12 -6.07
N TYR A 130 19.60 -2.48 -5.17
CA TYR A 130 19.94 -3.07 -3.88
C TYR A 130 20.63 -4.43 -4.03
N ALA A 131 20.15 -5.28 -4.96
CA ALA A 131 20.76 -6.58 -5.20
C ALA A 131 22.21 -6.46 -5.68
N GLN A 132 22.54 -5.48 -6.54
CA GLN A 132 23.91 -5.22 -6.98
C GLN A 132 24.80 -4.74 -5.84
N ALA A 133 24.31 -3.82 -4.99
CA ALA A 133 25.05 -3.38 -3.81
C ALA A 133 25.34 -4.55 -2.85
N ILE A 134 24.34 -5.41 -2.60
CA ILE A 134 24.49 -6.61 -1.76
C ILE A 134 25.54 -7.57 -2.35
N LYS A 135 25.63 -7.67 -3.67
CA LYS A 135 26.64 -8.49 -4.37
C LYS A 135 28.04 -7.87 -4.41
N GLY A 136 28.25 -6.70 -3.83
CA GLY A 136 29.57 -6.08 -3.67
C GLY A 136 29.86 -4.90 -4.59
N MET A 137 28.89 -4.44 -5.40
CA MET A 137 29.03 -3.17 -6.10
C MET A 137 29.03 -2.01 -5.10
N LYS A 138 29.85 -0.98 -5.31
CA LYS A 138 29.83 0.22 -4.46
C LYS A 138 28.42 0.86 -4.49
N PRO A 139 27.86 1.29 -3.34
CA PRO A 139 26.51 1.87 -3.29
C PRO A 139 26.30 3.03 -4.27
N GLU A 140 27.30 3.90 -4.43
CA GLU A 140 27.25 5.05 -5.33
C GLU A 140 27.15 4.62 -6.80
N ASP A 141 27.82 3.53 -7.17
CA ASP A 141 27.82 3.02 -8.54
C ASP A 141 26.52 2.26 -8.85
N ALA A 142 25.99 1.53 -7.88
CA ALA A 142 24.67 0.91 -7.99
C ALA A 142 23.57 1.99 -8.16
N ALA A 143 23.64 3.07 -7.39
CA ALA A 143 22.71 4.19 -7.51
C ALA A 143 22.80 4.89 -8.89
N LYS A 144 24.02 5.14 -9.39
CA LYS A 144 24.23 5.70 -10.74
C LYS A 144 23.68 4.79 -11.83
N TRP A 145 23.87 3.47 -11.70
CA TRP A 145 23.29 2.50 -12.63
C TRP A 145 21.76 2.59 -12.63
N ALA A 146 21.14 2.61 -11.46
CA ALA A 146 19.68 2.68 -11.33
C ALA A 146 19.13 3.99 -11.90
N GLU A 147 19.81 5.12 -11.67
CA GLU A 147 19.47 6.40 -12.28
C GLU A 147 19.51 6.33 -13.82
N GLY A 148 20.52 5.67 -14.39
CA GLY A 148 20.63 5.44 -15.83
C GLY A 148 19.47 4.63 -16.40
N GLU A 149 19.10 3.53 -15.73
CA GLU A 149 17.96 2.70 -16.15
C GLU A 149 16.62 3.44 -16.01
N LEU A 150 16.45 4.25 -14.95
CA LEU A 150 15.28 5.10 -14.79
C LEU A 150 15.19 6.15 -15.91
N LYS A 151 16.29 6.82 -16.25
CA LYS A 151 16.33 7.77 -17.37
C LYS A 151 15.89 7.12 -18.69
N LYS A 152 16.33 5.89 -18.96
CA LYS A 152 15.90 5.13 -20.15
C LYS A 152 14.42 4.80 -20.14
N ALA A 153 13.86 4.46 -18.97
CA ALA A 153 12.43 4.15 -18.83
C ALA A 153 11.52 5.38 -19.01
N TYR A 154 12.06 6.59 -18.86
CA TYR A 154 11.33 7.86 -18.97
C TYR A 154 11.66 8.66 -20.25
N ALA A 155 12.58 8.18 -21.08
CA ALA A 155 12.87 8.74 -22.40
C ALA A 155 11.74 8.44 -23.40
#